data_AF-A0AA39KDI0-F1
#
_entry.id   AF-A0AA39KDI0-F1
#
_cell.length_a   1.000
_cell.length_b   1.000
_cell.length_c   1.000
_cell.angle_alpha   90.00
_cell.angle_beta   90.00
_cell.angle_gamma   90.00
#
_symmetry.space_group_name_H-M   'P 1'
#
loop_
_entity.id
_entity.type
_entity.pdbx_description
1 polymer ?
#
loop_
_entity_poly.entity_id
_entity_poly.type
_entity_poly.pdbx_seq_one_letter_code
_entity_poly.pdbx_strand_id
1 'polypeptide(L)'
;MNLEFSRFLAARYSDIRTTFPQEGRRKWLLRALDAFWAANPPISKPSAATASEDQVISSEDADPLDQLLDDVDGGVVLRTDFSNDGAWAAFLSRLKVAEEEYAEANKPAERDEDTKMDGDDEQSDSESEASGQLIKVIDPSRPEDRSLFQNISNLGALRLLNDVDIRPAPTLPTGTKRISPPNRLVDRSGWQEIYSGLNIWIYDSRSNTDQSLRLVSQEGDVYGTATGDSWRAQVSHIYELQFNMTFLDMKINFGGLDRWDLTERTRNMAEAETV
;
A
#
# COMPACT_ATOMS: atom_id res chain seq x y z
N MET A 1 -9.81 -3.73 -10.35
CA MET A 1 -10.22 -5.10 -9.97
C MET A 1 -10.09 -6.11 -11.11
N ASN A 2 -9.61 -7.33 -10.82
CA ASN A 2 -9.55 -8.42 -11.79
C ASN A 2 -10.91 -9.04 -12.10
N LEU A 3 -11.16 -9.35 -13.38
CA LEU A 3 -12.45 -9.84 -13.85
C LEU A 3 -12.94 -11.12 -13.15
N GLU A 4 -12.06 -12.07 -12.83
CA GLU A 4 -12.48 -13.31 -12.14
C GLU A 4 -12.92 -13.03 -10.71
N PHE A 5 -12.22 -12.14 -9.99
CA PHE A 5 -12.62 -11.74 -8.65
C PHE A 5 -13.87 -10.85 -8.68
N SER A 6 -13.99 -9.93 -9.64
CA SER A 6 -15.20 -9.13 -9.83
C SER A 6 -16.44 -9.99 -10.06
N ARG A 7 -16.35 -11.06 -10.89
CA ARG A 7 -17.46 -12.01 -11.07
C ARG A 7 -17.80 -12.74 -9.79
N PHE A 8 -16.78 -13.15 -9.02
CA PHE A 8 -16.98 -13.82 -7.75
C PHE A 8 -17.69 -12.89 -6.74
N LEU A 9 -17.24 -11.63 -6.67
CA LEU A 9 -17.84 -10.59 -5.84
C LEU A 9 -19.28 -10.29 -6.25
N ALA A 10 -19.58 -10.13 -7.55
CA ALA A 10 -20.94 -9.89 -8.02
C ALA A 10 -21.95 -10.97 -7.57
N ALA A 11 -21.48 -12.20 -7.34
CA ALA A 11 -22.32 -13.31 -6.86
C ALA A 11 -22.44 -13.42 -5.33
N ARG A 12 -21.58 -12.74 -4.55
CA ARG A 12 -21.45 -12.98 -3.09
C ARG A 12 -21.48 -11.72 -2.23
N TYR A 13 -21.15 -10.57 -2.80
CA TYR A 13 -20.87 -9.35 -2.07
C TYR A 13 -22.11 -8.84 -1.31
N SER A 14 -23.29 -8.88 -1.93
CA SER A 14 -24.56 -8.50 -1.29
C SER A 14 -24.87 -9.32 -0.03
N ASP A 15 -24.62 -10.63 -0.11
CA ASP A 15 -24.88 -11.56 0.99
C ASP A 15 -23.89 -11.33 2.14
N ILE A 16 -22.61 -11.09 1.82
CA ILE A 16 -21.58 -10.76 2.80
C ILE A 16 -21.91 -9.45 3.50
N ARG A 17 -22.23 -8.39 2.75
CA ARG A 17 -22.63 -7.08 3.29
C ARG A 17 -23.84 -7.19 4.22
N THR A 18 -24.86 -7.97 3.82
CA THR A 18 -26.06 -8.18 4.63
C THR A 18 -25.77 -8.97 5.91
N THR A 19 -24.84 -9.92 5.85
CA THR A 19 -24.46 -10.76 7.00
C THR A 19 -23.58 -9.99 8.01
N PHE A 20 -22.72 -9.08 7.53
CA PHE A 20 -21.73 -8.36 8.33
C PHE A 20 -21.85 -6.83 8.22
N PRO A 21 -23.02 -6.22 8.48
CA PRO A 21 -23.29 -4.83 8.13
C PRO A 21 -22.41 -3.78 8.84
N GLN A 22 -21.65 -4.17 9.88
CA GLN A 22 -20.82 -3.27 10.70
C GLN A 22 -19.34 -3.28 10.32
N GLU A 23 -18.91 -4.16 9.41
CA GLU A 23 -17.48 -4.43 9.21
C GLU A 23 -16.80 -3.51 8.18
N GLY A 24 -17.56 -2.81 7.35
CA GLY A 24 -17.03 -1.94 6.30
C GLY A 24 -16.57 -2.69 5.06
N ARG A 25 -16.34 -1.91 4.00
CA ARG A 25 -16.04 -2.39 2.66
C ARG A 25 -14.79 -3.28 2.58
N ARG A 26 -13.67 -2.90 3.18
CA ARG A 26 -12.40 -3.65 3.12
C ARG A 26 -12.56 -5.05 3.71
N LYS A 27 -13.23 -5.15 4.86
CA LYS A 27 -13.50 -6.46 5.50
C LYS A 27 -14.45 -7.33 4.68
N TRP A 28 -15.47 -6.76 4.03
CA TRP A 28 -16.33 -7.51 3.13
C TRP A 28 -15.56 -8.08 1.93
N LEU A 29 -14.65 -7.30 1.35
CA LEU A 29 -13.77 -7.77 0.26
C LEU A 29 -12.84 -8.88 0.74
N LEU A 30 -12.26 -8.76 1.93
CA LEU A 30 -11.43 -9.82 2.52
C LEU A 30 -12.20 -11.13 2.73
N ARG A 31 -13.43 -11.06 3.25
CA ARG A 31 -14.29 -12.25 3.37
C ARG A 31 -14.60 -12.90 2.02
N ALA A 32 -14.86 -12.08 1.00
CA ALA A 32 -15.07 -12.59 -0.35
C ALA A 32 -13.80 -13.23 -0.92
N LEU A 33 -12.64 -12.65 -0.64
CA LEU A 33 -11.34 -13.18 -1.03
C LEU A 33 -11.06 -14.53 -0.35
N ASP A 34 -11.30 -14.65 0.96
CA ASP A 34 -11.10 -15.92 1.67
C ASP A 34 -12.04 -17.00 1.13
N ALA A 35 -13.29 -16.66 0.82
CA ALA A 35 -14.23 -17.56 0.15
C ALA A 35 -13.77 -17.93 -1.28
N PHE A 36 -13.17 -17.01 -2.01
CA PHE A 36 -12.60 -17.25 -3.33
C PHE A 36 -11.46 -18.27 -3.25
N TRP A 37 -10.53 -18.10 -2.30
CA TRP A 37 -9.43 -19.06 -2.10
C TRP A 37 -9.91 -20.43 -1.61
N ALA A 38 -10.90 -20.46 -0.72
CA ALA A 38 -11.52 -21.70 -0.24
C ALA A 38 -12.20 -22.49 -1.37
N ALA A 39 -12.72 -21.80 -2.38
CA ALA A 39 -13.31 -22.42 -3.57
C ALA A 39 -12.29 -23.05 -4.52
N ASN A 40 -10.97 -22.91 -4.25
CA ASN A 40 -9.86 -23.37 -5.08
C ASN A 40 -10.04 -22.91 -6.55
N PRO A 41 -9.79 -21.62 -6.82
CA PRO A 41 -10.10 -21.02 -8.11
C PRO A 41 -9.33 -21.72 -9.24
N PRO A 42 -9.89 -21.73 -10.46
CA PRO A 42 -9.23 -22.34 -11.60
C PRO A 42 -7.89 -21.67 -11.87
N ILE A 43 -6.96 -22.42 -12.48
CA ILE A 43 -5.63 -21.92 -12.80
C ILE A 43 -5.76 -20.68 -13.70
N SER A 44 -5.11 -19.58 -13.29
CA SER A 44 -5.09 -18.35 -14.07
C SER A 44 -4.51 -18.60 -15.46
N LYS A 45 -5.19 -18.11 -16.49
CA LYS A 45 -4.59 -17.90 -17.81
C LYS A 45 -4.06 -16.47 -17.84
N PRO A 46 -2.86 -16.21 -18.39
CA PRO A 46 -2.34 -14.85 -18.50
C PRO A 46 -3.27 -14.02 -19.40
N SER A 47 -4.23 -13.35 -18.79
CA SER A 47 -5.17 -12.45 -19.40
C SER A 47 -5.38 -11.31 -18.42
N ALA A 48 -4.98 -10.10 -18.83
CA ALA A 48 -5.08 -8.89 -18.02
C ALA A 48 -6.49 -8.28 -18.06
N ALA A 49 -7.53 -9.11 -18.25
CA ALA A 49 -8.90 -8.60 -18.30
C ALA A 49 -9.30 -8.06 -16.93
N THR A 50 -9.52 -6.76 -16.87
CA THR A 50 -10.04 -6.04 -15.69
C THR A 50 -11.52 -5.76 -15.88
N ALA A 51 -12.27 -5.69 -14.78
CA ALA A 51 -13.62 -5.16 -14.77
C ALA A 51 -13.63 -3.79 -14.06
N SER A 52 -14.61 -2.95 -14.39
CA SER A 52 -14.86 -1.72 -13.64
C SER A 52 -15.37 -2.08 -12.24
N GLU A 53 -14.75 -1.51 -11.22
CA GLU A 53 -15.11 -1.72 -9.81
C GLU A 53 -16.51 -1.21 -9.48
N ASP A 54 -16.93 -0.11 -10.12
CA ASP A 54 -18.24 0.52 -9.96
C ASP A 54 -19.41 -0.40 -10.34
N GLN A 55 -19.14 -1.50 -11.06
CA GLN A 55 -20.17 -2.48 -11.42
C GLN A 55 -20.51 -3.44 -10.27
N VAL A 56 -19.66 -3.53 -9.24
CA VAL A 56 -19.75 -4.56 -8.20
C VAL A 56 -19.74 -3.97 -6.79
N ILE A 57 -18.94 -2.94 -6.55
CA ILE A 57 -18.84 -2.24 -5.28
C ILE A 57 -19.58 -0.91 -5.41
N SER A 58 -20.44 -0.58 -4.45
CA SER A 58 -21.13 0.70 -4.46
C SER A 58 -20.20 1.80 -3.95
N SER A 59 -20.25 2.97 -4.57
CA SER A 59 -19.61 4.18 -4.03
C SER A 59 -20.18 4.62 -2.68
N GLU A 60 -21.33 4.07 -2.26
CA GLU A 60 -21.92 4.28 -0.93
C GLU A 60 -21.36 3.32 0.14
N ASP A 61 -20.56 2.33 -0.25
CA ASP A 61 -19.93 1.38 0.67
C ASP A 61 -18.76 2.04 1.41
N ALA A 62 -19.06 2.89 2.40
CA ALA A 62 -18.06 3.52 3.24
C ALA A 62 -17.32 2.49 4.13
N ASP A 63 -16.03 2.69 4.32
CA ASP A 63 -15.23 1.94 5.30
C ASP A 63 -14.93 2.81 6.53
N PRO A 64 -14.98 2.26 7.76
CA PRO A 64 -14.70 3.02 8.98
C PRO A 64 -13.35 3.75 9.00
N LEU A 65 -12.37 3.28 8.23
CA LEU A 65 -11.02 3.85 8.19
C LEU A 65 -10.78 4.77 7.00
N ASP A 66 -11.77 5.03 6.15
CA ASP A 66 -11.58 5.94 5.00
C ASP A 66 -11.19 7.35 5.46
N GLN A 67 -11.78 7.85 6.55
CA GLN A 67 -11.45 9.14 7.15
C GLN A 67 -9.98 9.26 7.59
N LEU A 68 -9.34 8.12 7.89
CA LEU A 68 -7.92 8.10 8.25
C LEU A 68 -7.03 8.37 7.05
N LEU A 69 -7.53 8.14 5.84
CA LEU A 69 -6.84 8.24 4.56
C LEU A 69 -7.28 9.46 3.73
N ASP A 70 -8.22 10.26 4.23
CA ASP A 70 -8.57 11.56 3.63
C ASP A 70 -7.33 12.49 3.62
N ASP A 71 -7.28 13.41 2.65
CA ASP A 71 -6.25 14.46 2.52
C ASP A 71 -4.80 13.96 2.35
N VAL A 72 -4.60 12.75 1.81
CA VAL A 72 -3.27 12.22 1.46
C VAL A 72 -3.27 11.62 0.06
N ASP A 73 -2.33 12.08 -0.76
CA ASP A 73 -2.21 11.64 -2.16
C ASP A 73 -1.10 10.59 -2.34
N GLY A 74 -0.09 10.58 -1.46
CA GLY A 74 1.08 9.70 -1.60
C GLY A 74 1.03 8.44 -0.75
N GLY A 75 1.37 8.58 0.52
CA GLY A 75 1.54 7.44 1.43
C GLY A 75 1.31 7.77 2.89
N VAL A 76 1.17 6.73 3.69
CA VAL A 76 0.91 6.84 5.13
C VAL A 76 2.05 6.24 5.94
N VAL A 77 2.47 6.95 6.98
CA VAL A 77 3.39 6.44 8.00
C VAL A 77 2.58 5.96 9.18
N LEU A 78 2.59 4.65 9.40
CA LEU A 78 1.88 4.01 10.49
C LEU A 78 2.81 3.72 11.67
N ARG A 79 2.51 4.30 12.84
CA ARG A 79 3.20 3.96 14.08
C ARG A 79 2.67 2.66 14.66
N THR A 80 3.55 1.65 14.73
CA THR A 80 3.21 0.30 15.25
C THR A 80 3.94 -0.05 16.54
N ASP A 81 5.00 0.69 16.87
CA ASP A 81 5.69 0.60 18.15
C ASP A 81 5.51 1.87 18.99
N PHE A 82 5.04 1.67 20.22
CA PHE A 82 4.77 2.73 21.20
C PHE A 82 5.71 2.65 22.41
N SER A 83 6.82 1.91 22.29
CA SER A 83 7.71 1.65 23.43
C SER A 83 8.62 2.83 23.78
N ASN A 84 8.85 3.75 22.83
CA ASN A 84 9.79 4.85 22.98
C ASN A 84 9.28 6.15 22.34
N ASP A 85 8.60 6.98 23.13
CA ASP A 85 8.10 8.28 22.67
C ASP A 85 9.23 9.28 22.34
N GLY A 86 10.39 9.15 22.97
CA GLY A 86 11.54 10.01 22.68
C GLY A 86 12.13 9.76 21.29
N ALA A 87 12.29 8.49 20.92
CA ALA A 87 12.74 8.09 19.59
C ALA A 87 11.70 8.44 18.51
N TRP A 88 10.41 8.33 18.84
CA TRP A 88 9.31 8.76 17.97
C TRP A 88 9.35 10.27 17.72
N ALA A 89 9.50 11.09 18.76
CA ALA A 89 9.61 12.55 18.61
C ALA A 89 10.84 12.96 17.78
N ALA A 90 11.97 12.29 17.98
CA ALA A 90 13.17 12.51 17.18
C ALA A 90 12.94 12.14 15.70
N PHE A 91 12.22 11.05 15.45
CA PHE A 91 11.84 10.63 14.10
C PHE A 91 10.94 11.66 13.42
N LEU A 92 9.88 12.13 14.10
CA LEU A 92 8.98 13.16 13.56
C LEU A 92 9.74 14.46 13.24
N SER A 93 10.68 14.86 14.11
CA SER A 93 11.52 16.02 13.84
C SER A 93 12.36 15.85 12.58
N ARG A 94 12.91 14.64 12.33
CA ARG A 94 13.69 14.37 11.11
C ARG A 94 12.81 14.27 9.86
N LEU A 95 11.62 13.69 9.99
CA LEU A 95 10.65 13.61 8.90
C LEU A 95 10.25 15.00 8.44
N LYS A 96 10.03 15.93 9.38
CA LYS A 96 9.74 17.34 9.06
C LYS A 96 10.91 18.04 8.37
N VAL A 97 12.16 17.79 8.80
CA VAL A 97 13.33 18.33 8.11
C VAL A 97 13.41 17.80 6.67
N ALA A 98 13.16 16.50 6.47
CA ALA A 98 13.14 15.90 5.13
C ALA A 98 12.04 16.49 4.24
N GLU A 99 10.88 16.80 4.80
CA GLU A 99 9.79 17.52 4.12
C GLU A 99 10.23 18.92 3.68
N GLU A 100 10.83 19.69 4.59
CA GLU A 100 11.32 21.05 4.32
C GLU A 100 12.43 21.05 3.26
N GLU A 101 13.40 20.12 3.35
CA GLU A 101 14.47 19.93 2.37
C GLU A 101 13.92 19.56 0.98
N TYR A 102 12.93 18.67 0.94
CA TYR A 102 12.27 18.29 -0.31
C TYR A 102 11.49 19.48 -0.91
N ALA A 103 10.75 20.22 -0.08
CA ALA A 103 10.03 21.40 -0.54
C ALA A 103 10.97 22.47 -1.10
N GLU A 104 12.09 22.76 -0.43
CA GLU A 104 13.09 23.71 -0.90
C GLU A 104 13.72 23.28 -2.23
N ALA A 105 14.08 21.99 -2.37
CA ALA A 105 14.70 21.46 -3.59
C ALA A 105 13.76 21.49 -4.81
N ASN A 106 12.44 21.46 -4.58
CA ASN A 106 11.42 21.44 -5.63
C ASN A 106 10.67 22.79 -5.76
N LYS A 107 11.11 23.84 -5.06
CA LYS A 107 10.60 25.18 -5.34
C LYS A 107 10.88 25.50 -6.81
N PRO A 108 9.88 25.94 -7.59
CA PRO A 108 10.15 26.47 -8.91
C PRO A 108 11.14 27.59 -8.69
N ALA A 109 12.35 27.46 -9.27
CA ALA A 109 13.34 28.51 -9.18
C ALA A 109 12.65 29.79 -9.62
N GLU A 110 12.54 30.77 -8.71
CA GLU A 110 12.24 32.13 -9.08
C GLU A 110 13.32 32.50 -10.09
N ARG A 111 12.99 32.38 -11.38
CA ARG A 111 13.82 32.88 -12.45
C ARG A 111 13.90 34.36 -12.14
N ASP A 112 15.07 34.79 -11.67
CA ASP A 112 15.46 36.19 -11.58
C ASP A 112 14.88 36.92 -12.79
N GLU A 113 13.85 37.73 -12.51
CA GLU A 113 13.29 38.70 -13.43
C GLU A 113 14.38 39.73 -13.74
N ASP A 114 15.22 39.43 -14.72
CA ASP A 114 15.95 40.47 -15.45
C ASP A 114 15.94 40.16 -16.95
N THR A 115 14.74 40.01 -17.52
CA THR A 115 14.54 40.19 -18.96
C THR A 115 13.19 40.82 -19.22
N LYS A 116 13.20 42.15 -19.16
CA LYS A 116 12.14 43.03 -19.63
C LYS A 116 11.98 42.86 -21.16
N MET A 117 11.01 42.07 -21.62
CA MET A 117 10.41 42.26 -22.94
C MET A 117 8.90 42.00 -22.92
N ASP A 118 8.22 43.08 -23.28
CA ASP A 118 6.82 43.33 -23.55
C ASP A 118 6.23 42.36 -24.61
N GLY A 119 5.04 41.78 -24.37
CA GLY A 119 4.28 41.08 -25.41
C GLY A 119 3.30 40.00 -24.94
N ASP A 120 2.03 40.41 -24.77
CA ASP A 120 0.77 39.67 -24.95
C ASP A 120 0.64 38.20 -24.48
N ASP A 121 -0.08 38.07 -23.37
CA ASP A 121 -1.35 37.35 -23.20
C ASP A 121 -1.50 35.84 -23.52
N GLU A 122 -2.13 35.19 -22.52
CA GLU A 122 -2.94 33.97 -22.58
C GLU A 122 -2.24 32.60 -22.71
N GLN A 123 -1.88 32.00 -21.56
CA GLN A 123 -2.67 30.90 -20.99
C GLN A 123 -2.01 30.40 -19.70
N SER A 124 -2.56 30.90 -18.58
CA SER A 124 -2.52 30.21 -17.29
C SER A 124 -3.35 28.95 -17.45
N ASP A 125 -2.71 27.78 -17.41
CA ASP A 125 -3.42 26.51 -17.30
C ASP A 125 -2.70 25.56 -16.33
N SER A 126 -3.29 25.50 -15.14
CA SER A 126 -3.37 24.35 -14.25
C SER A 126 -2.06 23.86 -13.60
N GLU A 127 -1.57 24.63 -12.62
CA GLU A 127 -0.95 24.00 -11.45
C GLU A 127 -2.06 23.22 -10.73
N SER A 128 -2.08 21.91 -10.95
CA SER A 128 -2.99 20.96 -10.32
C SER A 128 -2.91 21.16 -8.81
N GLU A 129 -4.01 21.62 -8.20
CA GLU A 129 -4.22 21.64 -6.75
C GLU A 129 -4.23 20.19 -6.21
N ALA A 130 -3.06 19.57 -6.12
CA ALA A 130 -2.83 18.46 -5.21
C ALA A 130 -2.81 19.06 -3.80
N SER A 131 -4.00 19.31 -3.25
CA SER A 131 -4.19 19.84 -1.90
C SER A 131 -3.95 18.79 -0.81
N GLY A 132 -3.70 17.53 -1.20
CA GLY A 132 -3.37 16.43 -0.30
C GLY A 132 -1.92 16.44 0.16
N GLN A 133 -1.69 15.94 1.37
CA GLN A 133 -0.35 15.73 1.91
C GLN A 133 0.34 14.60 1.12
N LEU A 134 1.65 14.75 0.84
CA LEU A 134 2.41 13.64 0.25
C LEU A 134 2.50 12.47 1.24
N ILE A 135 2.69 12.79 2.52
CA ILE A 135 2.85 11.80 3.59
C ILE A 135 1.97 12.19 4.78
N LYS A 136 1.09 11.30 5.17
CA LYS A 136 0.27 11.44 6.38
C LYS A 136 0.76 10.52 7.48
N VAL A 137 0.93 11.04 8.69
CA VAL A 137 1.36 10.25 9.85
C VAL A 137 0.15 9.80 10.66
N ILE A 138 0.04 8.50 10.89
CA ILE A 138 -0.99 7.86 11.71
C ILE A 138 -0.34 7.47 13.06
N ASP A 139 -0.63 8.27 14.09
CA ASP A 139 -0.26 8.01 15.49
C ASP A 139 -1.52 7.98 16.37
N PRO A 140 -2.12 6.79 16.57
CA PRO A 140 -3.34 6.66 17.38
C PRO A 140 -3.07 7.08 18.83
N SER A 141 -3.84 8.05 19.32
CA SER A 141 -3.70 8.56 20.69
C SER A 141 -4.46 7.72 21.73
N ARG A 142 -5.56 7.07 21.33
CA ARG A 142 -6.39 6.27 22.24
C ARG A 142 -5.85 4.85 22.38
N PRO A 143 -5.88 4.25 23.59
CA PRO A 143 -5.40 2.88 23.80
C PRO A 143 -6.13 1.83 22.95
N GLU A 144 -7.45 1.97 22.76
CA GLU A 144 -8.22 1.06 21.89
C GLU A 144 -7.70 1.10 20.45
N ASP A 145 -7.47 2.29 19.91
CA ASP A 145 -6.98 2.46 18.53
C ASP A 145 -5.53 1.98 18.41
N ARG A 146 -4.68 2.25 19.42
CA ARG A 146 -3.30 1.74 19.47
C ARG A 146 -3.26 0.22 19.37
N SER A 147 -4.20 -0.47 20.01
CA SER A 147 -4.24 -1.93 19.98
C SER A 147 -4.46 -2.52 18.58
N LEU A 148 -5.10 -1.75 17.67
CA LEU A 148 -5.30 -2.16 16.28
C LEU A 148 -3.99 -2.16 15.49
N PHE A 149 -3.11 -1.21 15.78
CA PHE A 149 -1.88 -0.99 15.02
C PHE A 149 -0.62 -1.54 15.71
N GLN A 150 -0.70 -1.79 17.01
CA GLN A 150 0.43 -2.25 17.80
C GLN A 150 0.93 -3.60 17.29
N ASN A 151 2.20 -3.65 16.86
CA ASN A 151 2.82 -4.85 16.30
C ASN A 151 2.00 -5.47 15.15
N ILE A 152 1.28 -4.68 14.37
CA ILE A 152 0.59 -5.18 13.18
C ILE A 152 1.62 -5.71 12.15
N SER A 153 1.27 -6.78 11.44
CA SER A 153 2.10 -7.28 10.34
C SER A 153 1.96 -6.38 9.11
N ASN A 154 2.87 -6.53 8.14
CA ASN A 154 2.73 -5.87 6.85
C ASN A 154 1.40 -6.23 6.16
N LEU A 155 1.04 -7.52 6.16
CA LEU A 155 -0.21 -7.98 5.56
C LEU A 155 -1.43 -7.43 6.30
N GLY A 156 -1.40 -7.41 7.63
CA GLY A 156 -2.45 -6.82 8.46
C GLY A 156 -2.65 -5.34 8.17
N ALA A 157 -1.57 -4.59 7.98
CA ALA A 157 -1.63 -3.17 7.61
C ALA A 157 -2.26 -2.96 6.22
N LEU A 158 -1.87 -3.78 5.23
CA LEU A 158 -2.48 -3.76 3.89
C LEU A 158 -3.98 -4.06 3.95
N ARG A 159 -4.37 -5.10 4.69
CA ARG A 159 -5.79 -5.49 4.91
C ARG A 159 -6.62 -4.42 5.60
N LEU A 160 -5.97 -3.61 6.43
CA LEU A 160 -6.63 -2.59 7.22
C LEU A 160 -6.86 -1.31 6.41
N LEU A 161 -5.91 -0.90 5.57
CA LEU A 161 -5.91 0.41 4.91
C LEU A 161 -6.16 0.35 3.41
N ASN A 162 -5.90 -0.78 2.75
CA ASN A 162 -6.01 -0.93 1.31
C ASN A 162 -7.08 -1.94 0.92
N ASP A 163 -7.55 -1.80 -0.32
CA ASP A 163 -8.50 -2.73 -0.91
C ASP A 163 -7.78 -3.92 -1.47
N VAL A 164 -8.40 -5.09 -1.33
CA VAL A 164 -7.82 -6.34 -1.79
C VAL A 164 -8.37 -6.71 -3.16
N ASP A 165 -7.49 -7.26 -3.99
CA ASP A 165 -7.80 -7.83 -5.29
C ASP A 165 -6.92 -9.06 -5.54
N ILE A 166 -7.10 -9.70 -6.69
CA ILE A 166 -6.19 -10.73 -7.18
C ILE A 166 -5.62 -10.31 -8.53
N ARG A 167 -4.48 -10.86 -8.89
CA ARG A 167 -3.95 -10.79 -10.26
C ARG A 167 -3.32 -12.11 -10.68
N PRO A 168 -3.11 -12.35 -11.98
CA PRO A 168 -2.25 -13.44 -12.40
C PRO A 168 -0.86 -13.29 -11.76
N ALA A 169 -0.35 -14.37 -11.18
CA ALA A 169 1.00 -14.39 -10.61
C ALA A 169 2.03 -14.10 -11.71
N PRO A 170 3.15 -13.43 -11.38
CA PRO A 170 4.21 -13.14 -12.34
C PRO A 170 4.68 -14.41 -13.08
N THR A 171 5.13 -14.24 -14.32
CA THR A 171 5.60 -15.37 -15.13
C THR A 171 6.81 -16.03 -14.49
N LEU A 172 6.75 -17.36 -14.34
CA LEU A 172 7.83 -18.17 -13.82
C LEU A 172 9.07 -18.09 -14.76
N PRO A 173 10.23 -17.61 -14.28
CA PRO A 173 11.45 -17.59 -15.10
C PRO A 173 11.86 -18.99 -15.53
N THR A 174 12.41 -19.12 -16.74
CA THR A 174 12.84 -20.40 -17.30
C THR A 174 13.80 -21.12 -16.36
N GLY A 175 13.52 -22.40 -16.07
CA GLY A 175 14.36 -23.24 -15.21
C GLY A 175 14.12 -23.06 -13.71
N THR A 176 13.25 -22.14 -13.29
CA THR A 176 12.86 -22.01 -11.88
C THR A 176 11.70 -22.97 -11.54
N LYS A 177 11.69 -23.47 -10.30
CA LYS A 177 10.60 -24.28 -9.78
C LYS A 177 9.57 -23.38 -9.13
N ARG A 178 8.29 -23.76 -9.21
CA ARG A 178 7.25 -23.08 -8.44
C ARG A 178 7.51 -23.21 -6.95
N ILE A 179 7.16 -22.17 -6.20
CA ILE A 179 7.27 -22.18 -4.74
C ILE A 179 6.37 -23.27 -4.15
N SER A 180 6.91 -23.99 -3.18
CA SER A 180 6.24 -25.08 -2.48
C SER A 180 6.48 -24.95 -0.97
N PRO A 181 5.43 -24.92 -0.13
CA PRO A 181 4.01 -25.01 -0.50
C PRO A 181 3.52 -23.75 -1.28
N PRO A 182 2.48 -23.88 -2.13
CA PRO A 182 1.88 -22.73 -2.78
C PRO A 182 1.27 -21.78 -1.75
N ASN A 183 1.35 -20.47 -1.99
CA ASN A 183 0.85 -19.45 -1.07
C ASN A 183 0.21 -18.31 -1.86
N ARG A 184 -0.94 -17.82 -1.40
CA ARG A 184 -1.73 -16.80 -2.10
C ARG A 184 -1.02 -15.46 -2.28
N LEU A 185 -0.03 -15.12 -1.44
CA LEU A 185 0.74 -13.89 -1.56
C LEU A 185 1.79 -13.95 -2.69
N VAL A 186 2.10 -15.13 -3.22
CA VAL A 186 3.12 -15.32 -4.26
C VAL A 186 2.54 -15.95 -5.52
N ASP A 187 2.03 -17.17 -5.37
CA ASP A 187 1.49 -17.98 -6.45
C ASP A 187 0.69 -19.13 -5.84
N ARG A 188 -0.64 -19.02 -5.93
CA ARG A 188 -1.56 -20.12 -5.65
C ARG A 188 -2.46 -20.30 -6.87
N SER A 189 -2.30 -21.43 -7.56
CA SER A 189 -3.00 -21.72 -8.82
C SER A 189 -2.78 -20.62 -9.89
N GLY A 190 -1.60 -19.99 -9.93
CA GLY A 190 -1.31 -18.91 -10.87
C GLY A 190 -1.97 -17.58 -10.53
N TRP A 191 -2.52 -17.43 -9.31
CA TRP A 191 -3.06 -16.17 -8.78
C TRP A 191 -2.18 -15.65 -7.64
N GLN A 192 -2.16 -14.34 -7.50
CA GLN A 192 -1.53 -13.59 -6.41
C GLN A 192 -2.56 -12.63 -5.80
N GLU A 193 -2.72 -12.66 -4.49
CA GLU A 193 -3.43 -11.65 -3.70
C GLU A 193 -2.63 -10.34 -3.73
N ILE A 194 -3.27 -9.23 -4.08
CA ILE A 194 -2.66 -7.89 -4.19
C ILE A 194 -3.53 -6.85 -3.51
N TYR A 195 -2.97 -5.66 -3.30
CA TYR A 195 -3.68 -4.55 -2.69
C TYR A 195 -3.60 -3.29 -3.56
N SER A 196 -4.65 -2.48 -3.53
CA SER A 196 -4.70 -1.17 -4.16
C SER A 196 -5.07 -0.09 -3.15
N GLY A 197 -4.42 1.06 -3.23
CA GLY A 197 -4.58 2.16 -2.29
C GLY A 197 -3.26 2.87 -2.03
N LEU A 198 -3.14 3.50 -0.87
CA LEU A 198 -1.98 4.30 -0.52
C LEU A 198 -0.76 3.41 -0.21
N ASN A 199 0.42 3.98 -0.40
CA ASN A 199 1.67 3.37 0.03
C ASN A 199 1.74 3.33 1.57
N ILE A 200 2.13 2.19 2.14
CA ILE A 200 2.19 2.02 3.59
C ILE A 200 3.64 1.95 4.05
N TRP A 201 4.02 2.88 4.92
CA TRP A 201 5.27 2.90 5.66
C TRP A 201 5.02 2.53 7.11
N ILE A 202 5.80 1.59 7.64
CA ILE A 202 5.67 1.14 9.03
C ILE A 202 6.85 1.67 9.86
N TYR A 203 6.51 2.37 10.94
CA TYR A 203 7.43 2.66 12.05
C TYR A 203 7.29 1.56 13.10
N ASP A 204 8.36 0.80 13.32
CA ASP A 204 8.39 -0.34 14.24
C ASP A 204 9.50 -0.22 15.29
N SER A 205 9.70 -1.27 16.09
CA SER A 205 10.66 -1.27 17.18
C SER A 205 12.10 -0.99 16.73
N ARG A 206 12.44 -1.37 15.48
CA ARG A 206 13.74 -1.11 14.88
C ARG A 206 13.88 0.34 14.40
N SER A 207 12.80 0.97 13.98
CA SER A 207 12.77 2.41 13.65
C SER A 207 13.23 3.29 14.81
N ASN A 208 13.03 2.85 16.06
CA ASN A 208 13.53 3.56 17.24
C ASN A 208 15.05 3.72 17.26
N THR A 209 15.80 2.79 16.66
CA THR A 209 17.26 2.77 16.71
C THR A 209 17.90 3.31 15.45
N ASP A 210 17.41 2.88 14.29
CA ASP A 210 18.02 3.19 12.99
C ASP A 210 17.31 4.31 12.23
N GLN A 211 16.21 4.84 12.77
CA GLN A 211 15.45 5.97 12.19
C GLN A 211 15.04 5.69 10.74
N SER A 212 14.76 4.42 10.45
CA SER A 212 14.24 3.94 9.18
C SER A 212 12.75 3.61 9.26
N LEU A 213 12.06 3.66 8.12
CA LEU A 213 10.72 3.11 7.96
C LEU A 213 10.76 1.90 7.07
N ARG A 214 9.82 0.98 7.28
CA ARG A 214 9.63 -0.20 6.45
C ARG A 214 8.51 0.06 5.43
N LEU A 215 8.85 0.15 4.15
CA LEU A 215 7.88 0.22 3.06
C LEU A 215 7.29 -1.17 2.79
N VAL A 216 5.98 -1.26 2.69
CA VAL A 216 5.26 -2.50 2.41
C VAL A 216 4.86 -2.59 0.93
N SER A 217 5.19 -3.71 0.28
CA SER A 217 4.82 -3.98 -1.10
C SER A 217 3.36 -4.41 -1.21
N GLN A 218 2.61 -3.73 -2.08
CA GLN A 218 1.21 -4.04 -2.35
C GLN A 218 1.03 -5.22 -3.33
N GLU A 219 2.04 -5.48 -4.16
CA GLU A 219 2.09 -6.57 -5.13
C GLU A 219 3.53 -7.04 -5.34
N GLY A 220 3.74 -8.19 -6.00
CA GLY A 220 5.08 -8.72 -6.26
C GLY A 220 5.46 -8.74 -7.75
N ASP A 221 6.28 -7.82 -8.25
CA ASP A 221 6.57 -7.67 -9.69
C ASP A 221 7.33 -8.84 -10.36
N VAL A 222 8.10 -9.60 -9.59
CA VAL A 222 8.95 -10.69 -10.10
C VAL A 222 8.52 -11.99 -9.43
N TYR A 223 8.54 -13.10 -10.18
CA TYR A 223 8.17 -14.39 -9.59
C TYR A 223 9.02 -14.68 -8.35
N GLY A 224 8.33 -14.98 -7.25
CA GLY A 224 8.95 -15.26 -5.96
C GLY A 224 8.92 -14.09 -4.99
N THR A 225 8.61 -12.87 -5.39
CA THR A 225 8.25 -11.80 -4.44
C THR A 225 6.81 -12.01 -3.96
N ALA A 226 6.57 -11.71 -2.69
CA ALA A 226 5.27 -11.81 -2.07
C ALA A 226 4.66 -10.43 -1.90
N THR A 227 3.35 -10.36 -2.01
CA THR A 227 2.58 -9.25 -1.44
C THR A 227 2.84 -9.17 0.07
N GLY A 228 3.06 -7.96 0.58
CA GLY A 228 3.48 -7.73 1.95
C GLY A 228 4.99 -7.88 2.19
N ASP A 229 5.80 -8.22 1.17
CA ASP A 229 7.26 -8.06 1.26
C ASP A 229 7.60 -6.60 1.59
N SER A 230 8.77 -6.38 2.19
CA SER A 230 9.14 -5.04 2.64
C SER A 230 10.62 -4.76 2.62
N TRP A 231 10.94 -3.47 2.52
CA TRP A 231 12.30 -2.92 2.51
C TRP A 231 12.36 -1.68 3.41
N ARG A 232 13.55 -1.34 3.90
CA ARG A 232 13.75 -0.22 4.82
C ARG A 232 14.43 0.96 4.15
N ALA A 233 13.86 2.14 4.35
CA ALA A 233 14.43 3.41 3.92
C ALA A 233 14.71 4.29 5.14
N GLN A 234 15.80 5.05 5.10
CA GLN A 234 16.08 6.07 6.10
C GLN A 234 15.08 7.22 5.99
N VAL A 235 14.67 7.80 7.13
CA VAL A 235 13.69 8.89 7.19
C VAL A 235 14.01 10.07 6.26
N SER A 236 15.29 10.37 6.04
CA SER A 236 15.76 11.45 5.17
C SER A 236 15.38 11.29 3.69
N HIS A 237 15.09 10.07 3.23
CA HIS A 237 14.77 9.80 1.82
C HIS A 237 13.28 9.54 1.58
N ILE A 238 12.46 9.57 2.63
CA ILE A 238 11.07 9.11 2.56
C ILE A 238 10.22 10.00 1.65
N TYR A 239 10.37 11.33 1.72
CA TYR A 239 9.64 12.27 0.86
C TYR A 239 9.99 12.10 -0.61
N GLU A 240 11.29 12.05 -0.94
CA GLU A 240 11.75 11.83 -2.32
C GLU A 240 11.24 10.49 -2.88
N LEU A 241 11.37 9.41 -2.11
CA LEU A 241 10.90 8.10 -2.52
C LEU A 241 9.38 8.10 -2.71
N GLN A 242 8.61 8.67 -1.77
CA GLN A 242 7.17 8.72 -1.88
C GLN A 242 6.73 9.52 -3.10
N PHE A 243 7.34 10.68 -3.36
CA PHE A 243 7.04 11.47 -4.55
C PHE A 243 7.29 10.69 -5.83
N ASN A 244 8.47 10.07 -5.95
CA ASN A 244 8.84 9.30 -7.13
C ASN A 244 7.89 8.11 -7.35
N MET A 245 7.45 7.44 -6.28
CA MET A 245 6.47 6.34 -6.37
C MET A 245 5.08 6.84 -6.79
N THR A 246 4.67 8.03 -6.31
CA THR A 246 3.31 8.56 -6.53
C THR A 246 3.16 9.19 -7.91
N PHE A 247 4.14 9.99 -8.34
CA PHE A 247 4.01 10.86 -9.51
C PHE A 247 4.90 10.46 -10.68
N LEU A 248 5.97 9.69 -10.45
CA LEU A 248 6.91 9.27 -11.49
C LEU A 248 6.81 7.77 -11.82
N ASP A 249 5.81 7.07 -11.28
CA ASP A 249 5.59 5.63 -11.45
C ASP A 249 6.83 4.79 -11.11
N MET A 250 7.65 5.30 -10.17
CA MET A 250 8.83 4.57 -9.71
C MET A 250 8.37 3.35 -8.90
N LYS A 251 8.63 2.15 -9.40
CA LYS A 251 8.47 0.92 -8.61
C LYS A 251 9.75 0.55 -7.90
N ILE A 252 9.66 0.34 -6.58
CA ILE A 252 10.77 -0.22 -5.82
C ILE A 252 10.78 -1.73 -6.04
N ASN A 253 11.68 -2.20 -6.91
CA ASN A 253 11.92 -3.62 -7.08
C ASN A 253 12.79 -4.14 -5.93
N PHE A 254 12.25 -5.07 -5.15
CA PHE A 254 12.93 -5.73 -4.02
C PHE A 254 14.05 -6.71 -4.45
N GLY A 255 14.42 -6.71 -5.74
CA GLY A 255 15.62 -7.35 -6.28
C GLY A 255 15.59 -8.88 -6.35
N GLY A 256 14.58 -9.53 -5.78
CA GLY A 256 14.48 -10.98 -5.70
C GLY A 256 15.52 -11.62 -4.78
N LEU A 257 15.10 -12.66 -4.06
CA LEU A 257 15.86 -13.60 -3.23
C LEU A 257 16.67 -13.05 -2.03
N ASP A 258 17.17 -11.80 -1.99
CA ASP A 258 18.14 -11.38 -0.95
C ASP A 258 17.87 -10.06 -0.19
N ARG A 259 16.74 -9.36 -0.37
CA ARG A 259 16.56 -8.01 0.24
C ARG A 259 15.26 -7.72 1.02
N TRP A 260 14.29 -8.61 0.96
CA TRP A 260 13.14 -8.71 1.86
C TRP A 260 13.50 -9.00 3.33
N ASP A 261 12.70 -8.46 4.24
CA ASP A 261 12.67 -8.89 5.64
C ASP A 261 12.04 -10.30 5.75
N LEU A 262 12.89 -11.32 5.88
CA LEU A 262 12.46 -12.73 5.94
C LEU A 262 11.53 -13.00 7.13
N THR A 263 11.71 -12.28 8.24
CA THR A 263 10.89 -12.47 9.44
C THR A 263 9.46 -12.02 9.15
N GLU A 264 9.30 -10.81 8.62
CA GLU A 264 7.99 -10.27 8.26
C GLU A 264 7.33 -11.08 7.15
N ARG A 265 8.06 -11.54 6.14
CA ARG A 265 7.41 -12.39 5.14
C ARG A 265 6.95 -13.72 5.71
N THR A 266 7.76 -14.40 6.51
CA THR A 266 7.35 -15.67 7.12
C THR A 266 6.06 -15.48 7.93
N ARG A 267 5.98 -14.36 8.66
CA ARG A 267 4.79 -13.93 9.37
C ARG A 267 3.59 -13.69 8.44
N ASN A 268 3.76 -12.91 7.36
CA ASN A 268 2.71 -12.64 6.38
C ASN A 268 2.19 -13.92 5.71
N MET A 269 3.11 -14.82 5.31
CA MET A 269 2.76 -16.09 4.68
C MET A 269 1.94 -16.99 5.61
N ALA A 270 2.29 -17.02 6.90
CA ALA A 270 1.52 -17.74 7.90
C ALA A 270 0.15 -17.09 8.11
N GLU A 271 0.11 -15.77 8.29
CA GLU A 271 -1.13 -15.01 8.49
C GLU A 271 -2.10 -15.16 7.31
N ALA A 272 -1.58 -15.20 6.09
CA ALA A 272 -2.37 -15.43 4.89
C ALA A 272 -3.05 -16.81 4.90
N GLU A 273 -2.58 -17.82 5.63
CA GLU A 273 -3.24 -19.14 5.63
C GLU A 273 -4.09 -19.38 6.88
N THR A 274 -4.14 -18.43 7.83
CA THR A 274 -4.88 -18.56 9.10
C THR A 274 -6.18 -17.75 9.18
N VAL A 275 -6.41 -16.84 8.24
CA VAL A 275 -7.59 -15.94 8.22
C VAL A 275 -8.71 -16.54 7.37
#